data_AF-A0A818VBI2-F1
#
_entry.id   AF-A0A818VBI2-F1
#
_cell.length_a   1.000
_cell.length_b   1.000
_cell.length_c   1.000
_cell.angle_alpha   90.00
_cell.angle_beta   90.00
_cell.angle_gamma   90.00
#
_symmetry.space_group_name_H-M   'P 1'
#
loop_
_entity.id
_entity.type
_entity.pdbx_description
1 polymer ?
#
loop_
_entity_poly.entity_id
_entity_poly.type
_entity_poly.pdbx_seq_one_letter_code
_entity_poly.pdbx_strand_id
1 'polypeptide(L)'
;MISGTCKEPLRIGPPDLFLPGLFIGCLPFDGLRLSTLECFFSSNCVSTILTYLEYHTQVDGSPPIDFIPPTVLSFTISPLDNSTPSRFPKNTSIGTLLDELFIEEWTISSSYEDYFAACSPTHCNFEYVTRNNILHVATSVLGLYGGLTIGLRFIIWNITGLYRLMKIRLGSRHITAY
;
A
#
# COMPACT_ATOMS: atom_id res chain seq x y z
N MET A 1 -27.46 -25.89 -2.68
CA MET A 1 -26.17 -26.50 -3.04
C MET A 1 -25.17 -25.36 -3.18
N ILE A 2 -24.30 -25.18 -2.20
CA ILE A 2 -23.35 -24.06 -2.15
C ILE A 2 -22.10 -24.54 -2.90
N SER A 3 -21.87 -24.01 -4.10
CA SER A 3 -20.69 -24.34 -4.89
C SER A 3 -19.46 -23.84 -4.13
N GLY A 4 -18.53 -24.73 -3.79
CA GLY A 4 -17.33 -24.45 -2.99
C GLY A 4 -16.29 -23.56 -3.66
N THR A 5 -16.68 -22.72 -4.61
CA THR A 5 -15.80 -21.81 -5.35
C THR A 5 -16.35 -20.41 -5.25
N CYS A 6 -15.68 -19.58 -4.47
CA CYS A 6 -16.00 -18.19 -4.20
C CYS A 6 -15.59 -17.27 -5.37
N LYS A 7 -16.04 -17.66 -6.57
CA LYS A 7 -15.78 -17.04 -7.87
C LYS A 7 -17.00 -17.31 -8.72
N GLU A 8 -17.86 -16.32 -8.84
CA GLU A 8 -19.12 -16.44 -9.55
C GLU A 8 -19.32 -15.21 -10.43
N PRO A 9 -19.98 -15.36 -11.60
CA PRO A 9 -20.29 -14.20 -12.42
C PRO A 9 -21.26 -13.27 -11.69
N LEU A 10 -21.09 -11.96 -11.89
CA LEU A 10 -21.95 -10.96 -11.30
C LEU A 10 -23.36 -11.07 -11.88
N ARG A 11 -24.34 -11.21 -10.97
CA ARG A 11 -25.77 -11.19 -11.28
C ARG A 11 -26.43 -10.05 -10.52
N ILE A 12 -27.34 -9.36 -11.19
CA ILE A 12 -28.02 -8.18 -10.66
C ILE A 12 -29.53 -8.38 -10.71
N GLY A 13 -30.21 -8.09 -9.60
CA GLY A 13 -31.67 -8.01 -9.47
C GLY A 13 -32.46 -9.33 -9.60
N PRO A 14 -33.77 -9.30 -9.30
CA PRO A 14 -34.75 -10.24 -9.83
C PRO A 14 -35.47 -9.63 -11.07
N PRO A 15 -35.50 -10.31 -12.24
CA PRO A 15 -34.84 -11.58 -12.55
C PRO A 15 -33.31 -11.45 -12.63
N ASP A 16 -32.60 -12.55 -12.33
CA ASP A 16 -31.14 -12.64 -12.40
C ASP A 16 -30.62 -12.19 -13.77
N LEU A 17 -30.09 -10.97 -13.84
CA LEU A 17 -29.41 -10.50 -15.05
C LEU A 17 -27.90 -10.73 -14.94
N PHE A 18 -27.36 -11.48 -15.90
CA PHE A 18 -25.92 -11.72 -16.01
C PHE A 18 -25.21 -10.54 -16.67
N LEU A 19 -24.17 -10.01 -16.03
CA LEU A 19 -23.31 -8.98 -16.63
C LEU A 19 -22.06 -9.62 -17.24
N PRO A 20 -21.86 -9.50 -18.56
CA PRO A 20 -20.71 -10.09 -19.23
C PRO A 20 -19.41 -9.51 -18.69
N GLY A 21 -18.49 -10.40 -18.33
CA GLY A 21 -17.15 -10.01 -17.93
C GLY A 21 -17.01 -9.53 -16.49
N LEU A 22 -18.08 -9.37 -15.70
CA LEU A 22 -17.98 -9.03 -14.28
C LEU A 22 -18.12 -10.26 -13.39
N PHE A 23 -17.31 -10.32 -12.35
CA PHE A 23 -17.24 -11.43 -11.40
C PHE A 23 -17.24 -10.93 -9.96
N ILE A 24 -17.91 -11.71 -9.10
CA ILE A 24 -17.80 -11.59 -7.65
C ILE A 24 -16.79 -12.64 -7.18
N GLY A 25 -15.88 -12.20 -6.31
CA GLY A 25 -14.94 -13.05 -5.61
C GLY A 25 -15.19 -13.04 -4.10
N CYS A 26 -14.40 -13.81 -3.35
CA CYS A 26 -14.40 -13.74 -1.89
C CYS A 26 -14.09 -12.35 -1.34
N LEU A 27 -13.21 -11.65 -2.02
CA LEU A 27 -12.92 -10.25 -1.76
C LEU A 27 -13.38 -9.44 -2.98
N PRO A 28 -13.93 -8.23 -2.78
CA PRO A 28 -14.29 -7.34 -3.88
C PRO A 28 -13.11 -7.11 -4.84
N PHE A 29 -11.89 -7.03 -4.30
CA PHE A 29 -10.67 -6.88 -5.08
C PHE A 29 -10.32 -8.12 -5.93
N ASP A 30 -10.55 -9.32 -5.42
CA ASP A 30 -10.34 -10.56 -6.18
C ASP A 30 -11.34 -10.68 -7.32
N GLY A 31 -12.62 -10.37 -7.04
CA GLY A 31 -13.67 -10.30 -8.06
C GLY A 31 -13.35 -9.25 -9.12
N LEU A 32 -12.88 -8.08 -8.71
CA LEU A 32 -12.43 -7.02 -9.61
C LEU A 32 -11.28 -7.49 -10.50
N ARG A 33 -10.21 -8.07 -9.94
CA ARG A 33 -9.06 -8.56 -10.73
C ARG A 33 -9.45 -9.65 -11.74
N LEU A 34 -10.46 -10.47 -11.42
CA LEU A 34 -10.99 -11.49 -12.33
C LEU A 34 -11.95 -10.93 -13.39
N SER A 35 -12.56 -9.78 -13.11
CA SER A 35 -13.47 -9.10 -14.03
C SER A 35 -12.73 -8.50 -15.23
N THR A 36 -13.47 -8.11 -16.26
CA THR A 36 -13.02 -7.46 -17.48
C THR A 36 -13.82 -6.17 -17.70
N LEU A 37 -13.38 -5.32 -18.61
CA LEU A 37 -14.10 -4.06 -18.93
C LEU A 37 -15.16 -4.22 -20.02
N GLU A 38 -15.43 -5.44 -20.49
CA GLU A 38 -16.28 -5.72 -21.65
C GLU A 38 -17.67 -5.06 -21.58
N CYS A 39 -18.35 -5.18 -20.43
CA CYS A 39 -19.66 -4.55 -20.21
C CYS A 39 -19.63 -3.03 -20.40
N PHE A 40 -18.54 -2.36 -20.06
CA PHE A 40 -18.45 -0.90 -20.12
C PHE A 40 -18.37 -0.34 -21.54
N PHE A 41 -18.05 -1.17 -22.54
CA PHE A 41 -18.12 -0.82 -23.97
C PHE A 41 -19.53 -0.98 -24.56
N SER A 42 -20.47 -1.56 -23.82
CA SER A 42 -21.84 -1.79 -24.28
C SER A 42 -22.80 -0.79 -23.67
N SER A 43 -23.45 0.02 -24.50
CA SER A 43 -24.46 0.99 -24.06
C SER A 43 -25.57 0.32 -23.24
N ASN A 44 -26.03 -0.86 -23.67
CA ASN A 44 -27.09 -1.61 -22.99
C ASN A 44 -26.65 -2.15 -21.62
N CYS A 45 -25.39 -2.59 -21.50
CA CYS A 45 -24.89 -3.11 -20.23
C CYS A 45 -24.71 -1.97 -19.21
N VAL A 46 -24.11 -0.85 -19.64
CA VAL A 46 -23.96 0.36 -18.81
C VAL A 46 -25.32 0.92 -18.39
N SER A 47 -26.29 1.02 -19.31
CA SER A 47 -27.63 1.50 -18.96
C SER A 47 -28.30 0.60 -17.93
N THR A 48 -28.08 -0.72 -18.01
CA THR A 48 -28.68 -1.65 -17.04
C THR A 48 -28.09 -1.48 -15.63
N ILE A 49 -26.76 -1.29 -15.53
CA ILE A 49 -26.11 -0.96 -14.25
C ILE A 49 -26.72 0.32 -13.67
N LEU A 50 -26.84 1.36 -14.49
CA LEU A 50 -27.41 2.64 -14.08
C LEU A 50 -28.84 2.52 -13.57
N THR A 51 -29.72 1.85 -14.34
CA THR A 51 -31.11 1.63 -13.94
C THR A 51 -31.20 0.84 -12.63
N TYR A 52 -30.31 -0.14 -12.41
CA TYR A 52 -30.27 -0.88 -11.16
C TYR A 52 -29.82 -0.03 -9.97
N LEU A 53 -28.81 0.83 -10.17
CA LEU A 53 -28.34 1.75 -9.14
C LEU A 53 -29.39 2.81 -8.78
N GLU A 54 -30.15 3.29 -9.76
CA GLU A 54 -31.29 4.18 -9.52
C GLU A 54 -32.43 3.49 -8.75
N TYR A 55 -32.63 2.19 -8.99
CA TYR A 55 -33.66 1.39 -8.33
C TYR A 55 -33.29 1.01 -6.88
N HIS A 56 -32.00 0.79 -6.57
CA HIS A 56 -31.51 0.40 -5.24
C HIS A 56 -30.74 1.52 -4.53
N THR A 57 -31.46 2.48 -3.97
CA THR A 57 -30.89 3.50 -3.06
C THR A 57 -31.30 3.33 -1.59
N GLN A 58 -31.71 2.13 -1.15
CA GLN A 58 -31.77 1.79 0.28
C GLN A 58 -31.02 0.47 0.59
N VAL A 59 -30.34 0.48 1.74
CA VAL A 59 -29.29 -0.45 2.20
C VAL A 59 -29.84 -1.84 2.60
N ASP A 60 -31.16 -2.01 2.59
CA ASP A 60 -31.90 -3.15 3.15
C ASP A 60 -32.67 -3.96 2.10
N GLY A 61 -32.50 -3.65 0.80
CA GLY A 61 -33.05 -4.47 -0.29
C GLY A 61 -34.59 -4.45 -0.41
N SER A 62 -35.26 -3.56 0.31
CA SER A 62 -36.70 -3.31 0.17
C SER A 62 -36.96 -2.11 -0.74
N PRO A 63 -38.08 -2.05 -1.49
CA PRO A 63 -38.46 -0.84 -2.19
C PRO A 63 -38.66 0.29 -1.15
N PRO A 64 -38.07 1.48 -1.37
CA PRO A 64 -38.18 2.56 -0.41
C PRO A 64 -39.64 2.98 -0.23
N ILE A 65 -40.14 2.90 1.00
CA ILE A 65 -41.51 3.34 1.33
C ILE A 65 -41.62 4.87 1.40
N ASP A 66 -40.50 5.59 1.58
CA ASP A 66 -40.43 7.06 1.65
C ASP A 66 -39.05 7.60 1.21
N PHE A 67 -38.56 7.20 0.03
CA PHE A 67 -37.34 7.81 -0.53
C PHE A 67 -37.71 8.88 -1.55
N ILE A 68 -37.46 10.13 -1.18
CA ILE A 68 -37.34 11.22 -2.14
C ILE A 68 -35.97 11.00 -2.80
N PRO A 69 -35.90 10.57 -4.08
CA PRO A 69 -34.62 10.49 -4.76
C PRO A 69 -33.94 11.86 -4.67
N PRO A 70 -32.61 11.95 -4.46
CA PRO A 70 -31.92 13.19 -4.73
C PRO A 70 -32.28 13.57 -6.16
N THR A 71 -32.97 14.71 -6.31
CA THR A 71 -33.73 15.06 -7.52
C THR A 71 -32.88 15.25 -8.77
N VAL A 72 -31.57 15.03 -8.72
CA VAL A 72 -30.70 14.85 -9.88
C VAL A 72 -29.34 14.33 -9.42
N LEU A 73 -29.14 13.00 -9.40
CA LEU A 73 -27.83 12.51 -9.84
C LEU A 73 -27.86 12.54 -11.36
N SER A 74 -27.71 13.73 -11.95
CA SER A 74 -27.51 13.89 -13.39
C SER A 74 -26.10 13.42 -13.73
N PHE A 75 -25.85 12.11 -13.61
CA PHE A 75 -24.60 11.50 -13.99
C PHE A 75 -24.74 10.93 -15.40
N THR A 76 -24.28 11.69 -16.38
CA THR A 76 -24.25 11.25 -17.78
C THR A 76 -23.05 10.32 -17.97
N ILE A 77 -23.23 9.02 -17.71
CA ILE A 77 -22.23 8.01 -18.09
C ILE A 77 -22.45 7.65 -19.54
N SER A 78 -21.40 7.83 -20.35
CA SER A 78 -21.35 7.26 -21.69
C SER A 78 -20.55 5.96 -21.66
N PRO A 79 -20.93 4.95 -22.47
CA PRO A 79 -20.12 3.75 -22.63
C PRO A 79 -18.74 4.11 -23.20
N LEU A 80 -17.75 3.26 -22.93
CA LEU A 80 -16.43 3.40 -23.53
C LEU A 80 -16.52 3.28 -25.05
N ASP A 81 -15.71 4.08 -25.73
CA ASP A 81 -15.65 4.07 -27.18
C ASP A 81 -15.08 2.73 -27.67
N ASN A 82 -15.83 2.08 -28.55
CA ASN A 82 -15.43 0.83 -29.17
C ASN A 82 -14.44 1.05 -30.33
N SER A 83 -14.43 2.25 -30.91
CA SER A 83 -13.65 2.60 -32.08
C SER A 83 -12.23 3.08 -31.77
N THR A 84 -11.93 3.39 -30.50
CA THR A 84 -10.59 3.78 -30.10
C THR A 84 -9.65 2.56 -30.10
N PRO A 85 -8.48 2.66 -30.77
CA PRO A 85 -7.49 1.59 -30.70
C PRO A 85 -6.91 1.55 -29.28
N SER A 86 -6.98 0.39 -28.64
CA SER A 86 -6.31 0.10 -27.37
C SER A 86 -5.35 -1.07 -27.57
N ARG A 87 -4.26 -1.07 -26.82
CA ARG A 87 -3.33 -2.21 -26.71
C ARG A 87 -4.02 -3.42 -26.10
N PHE A 88 -5.02 -3.19 -25.25
CA PHE A 88 -5.71 -4.24 -24.52
C PHE A 88 -7.04 -4.62 -25.19
N PRO A 89 -7.22 -5.91 -25.54
CA PRO A 89 -8.53 -6.43 -25.91
C PRO A 89 -9.55 -6.21 -24.79
N LYS A 90 -10.84 -6.05 -25.13
CA LYS A 90 -11.90 -5.78 -24.14
C LYS A 90 -12.15 -6.91 -23.15
N ASN A 91 -11.80 -8.14 -23.53
CA ASN A 91 -11.87 -9.33 -22.69
C ASN A 91 -10.64 -9.51 -21.80
N THR A 92 -9.72 -8.54 -21.80
CA THR A 92 -8.58 -8.51 -20.87
C THR A 92 -9.08 -8.32 -19.45
N SER A 93 -8.55 -9.10 -18.51
CA SER A 93 -8.91 -8.96 -17.11
C SER A 93 -8.36 -7.65 -16.53
N ILE A 94 -9.12 -7.05 -15.62
CA ILE A 94 -8.70 -5.88 -14.85
C ILE A 94 -7.45 -6.18 -14.05
N GLY A 95 -7.25 -7.42 -13.61
CA GLY A 95 -5.99 -7.84 -12.99
C GLY A 95 -4.79 -7.64 -13.91
N THR A 96 -4.90 -8.01 -15.18
CA THR A 96 -3.83 -7.79 -16.18
C THR A 96 -3.63 -6.30 -16.46
N LEU A 97 -4.73 -5.54 -16.55
CA LEU A 97 -4.66 -4.09 -16.73
C LEU A 97 -3.96 -3.40 -15.55
N LEU A 98 -4.25 -3.81 -14.31
CA LEU A 98 -3.60 -3.31 -13.11
C LEU A 98 -2.11 -3.66 -13.07
N ASP A 99 -1.75 -4.89 -13.44
CA ASP A 99 -0.35 -5.34 -13.47
C ASP A 99 0.47 -4.55 -14.52
N GLU A 100 -0.17 -4.11 -15.60
CA GLU A 100 0.38 -3.24 -16.66
C GLU A 100 0.08 -1.75 -16.44
N LEU A 101 -0.43 -1.37 -15.26
CA LEU A 101 -0.75 0.00 -14.85
C LEU A 101 -1.68 0.77 -15.79
N PHE A 102 -2.50 0.07 -16.60
CA PHE A 102 -3.37 0.64 -17.63
C PHE A 102 -2.61 1.48 -18.68
N ILE A 103 -1.31 1.23 -18.86
CA ILE A 103 -0.50 2.00 -19.81
C ILE A 103 -0.80 1.50 -21.22
N GLU A 104 -1.34 2.37 -22.09
CA GLU A 104 -1.62 2.05 -23.50
C GLU A 104 -0.35 2.12 -24.35
N GLU A 105 0.41 3.21 -24.22
CA GLU A 105 1.66 3.46 -24.93
C GLU A 105 2.71 4.07 -24.01
N TRP A 106 3.96 3.61 -24.12
CA TRP A 106 5.09 4.18 -23.39
C TRP A 106 5.71 5.33 -24.19
N THR A 107 5.51 6.56 -23.75
CA THR A 107 6.19 7.73 -24.33
C THR A 107 7.45 8.07 -23.53
N ILE A 108 8.60 8.13 -24.20
CA ILE A 108 9.90 8.40 -23.57
C ILE A 108 10.11 9.91 -23.36
N SER A 109 9.25 10.76 -23.95
CA SER A 109 9.34 12.22 -23.89
C SER A 109 8.65 12.84 -22.66
N SER A 110 8.51 12.10 -21.56
CA SER A 110 7.94 12.64 -20.33
C SER A 110 8.89 13.69 -19.72
N SER A 111 8.44 14.94 -19.67
CA SER A 111 9.13 15.99 -18.91
C SER A 111 9.06 15.66 -17.42
N TYR A 112 10.20 15.27 -16.84
CA TYR A 112 10.30 15.05 -15.40
C TYR A 112 9.95 16.31 -14.61
N GLU A 113 10.27 17.48 -15.17
CA GLU A 113 9.96 18.77 -14.54
C GLU A 113 8.45 18.94 -14.37
N ASP A 114 7.66 18.66 -15.41
CA ASP A 114 6.19 18.75 -15.35
C ASP A 114 5.60 17.71 -14.39
N TYR A 115 6.14 16.49 -14.38
CA TYR A 115 5.72 15.44 -13.46
C TYR A 115 5.96 15.84 -11.99
N PHE A 116 7.16 16.33 -11.66
CA PHE A 116 7.48 16.75 -10.29
C PHE A 116 6.76 18.04 -9.89
N ALA A 117 6.48 18.94 -10.84
CA ALA A 117 5.66 20.12 -10.59
C ALA A 117 4.21 19.75 -10.25
N ALA A 118 3.62 18.80 -10.99
CA ALA A 118 2.27 18.30 -10.71
C ALA A 118 2.20 17.51 -9.39
N CYS A 119 3.24 16.73 -9.09
CA CYS A 119 3.30 15.90 -7.90
C CYS A 119 3.94 16.60 -6.69
N SER A 120 4.18 17.93 -6.71
CA SER A 120 5.01 18.61 -5.71
C SER A 120 4.47 18.38 -4.28
N PRO A 121 5.10 17.51 -3.47
CA PRO A 121 4.58 17.22 -2.15
C PRO A 121 4.94 18.37 -1.21
N THR A 122 3.99 18.81 -0.39
CA THR A 122 4.22 19.85 0.63
C THR A 122 5.24 19.44 1.68
N HIS A 123 5.38 18.13 1.92
CA HIS A 123 6.37 17.57 2.82
C HIS A 123 7.03 16.34 2.20
N CYS A 124 8.36 16.34 2.16
CA CYS A 124 9.15 15.18 1.78
C CYS A 124 9.48 14.37 3.04
N ASN A 125 9.09 13.09 3.07
CA ASN A 125 9.60 12.13 4.05
C ASN A 125 10.71 11.30 3.42
N PHE A 126 11.88 11.33 4.03
CA PHE A 126 13.01 10.51 3.63
C PHE A 126 13.00 9.22 4.44
N GLU A 127 12.75 8.09 3.79
CA GLU A 127 12.91 6.79 4.42
C GLU A 127 14.32 6.27 4.15
N TYR A 128 15.15 6.24 5.19
CA TYR A 128 16.48 5.64 5.12
C TYR A 128 16.35 4.13 5.25
N VAL A 129 16.14 3.46 4.11
CA VAL A 129 16.16 2.00 4.05
C VAL A 129 17.61 1.52 4.18
N THR A 130 18.05 1.28 5.42
CA THR A 130 19.35 0.65 5.65
C THR A 130 19.25 -0.81 5.24
N ARG A 131 19.87 -1.16 4.10
CA ARG A 131 20.16 -2.57 3.82
C ARG A 131 21.12 -3.03 4.90
N ASN A 132 20.67 -3.90 5.81
CA ASN A 132 21.51 -4.57 6.80
C ASN A 132 22.56 -5.40 6.07
N ASN A 133 23.67 -4.75 5.71
CA ASN A 133 24.80 -5.38 5.10
C ASN A 133 25.48 -6.22 6.18
N ILE A 134 25.75 -7.50 5.88
CA ILE A 134 26.40 -8.43 6.80
C ILE A 134 27.72 -7.87 7.35
N LEU A 135 28.39 -7.03 6.54
CA LEU A 135 29.59 -6.30 6.94
C LEU A 135 29.33 -5.35 8.12
N HIS A 136 28.20 -4.63 8.11
CA HIS A 136 27.84 -3.67 9.17
C HIS A 136 27.57 -4.36 10.51
N VAL A 137 26.92 -5.54 10.46
CA VAL A 137 26.69 -6.37 11.64
C VAL A 137 28.02 -6.89 12.19
N ALA A 138 28.89 -7.41 11.32
CA ALA A 138 30.19 -7.93 11.72
C ALA A 138 31.09 -6.84 12.36
N THR A 139 31.17 -5.66 11.74
CA THR A 139 31.97 -4.54 12.28
C THR A 139 31.44 -4.07 13.64
N SER A 140 30.12 -4.08 13.83
CA SER A 140 29.50 -3.67 15.10
C SER A 140 29.81 -4.65 16.23
N VAL A 141 29.77 -5.96 15.96
CA VAL A 141 30.12 -7.00 16.95
C VAL A 141 31.61 -6.92 17.34
N LEU A 142 32.49 -6.76 16.35
CA LEU A 142 33.93 -6.61 16.59
C LEU A 142 34.25 -5.34 17.37
N GLY A 143 33.56 -4.23 17.04
CA GLY A 143 33.70 -2.96 17.76
C GLY A 143 33.25 -3.05 19.21
N LEU A 144 32.12 -3.70 19.49
CA LEU A 144 31.63 -3.92 20.86
C LEU A 144 32.58 -4.78 21.68
N TYR A 145 33.03 -5.91 21.13
CA TYR A 145 33.93 -6.81 21.84
C TYR A 145 35.29 -6.17 22.13
N GLY A 146 35.87 -5.52 21.12
CA GLY A 146 37.15 -4.82 21.25
C GLY A 146 37.08 -3.64 22.21
N GLY A 147 36.05 -2.80 22.05
CA GLY A 147 35.82 -1.63 22.90
C GLY A 147 35.59 -2.01 24.36
N LEU A 148 34.78 -3.04 24.63
CA LEU A 148 34.50 -3.50 25.98
C LEU A 148 35.76 -4.01 26.69
N THR A 149 36.56 -4.81 25.99
CA THR A 149 37.77 -5.42 26.56
C THR A 149 38.84 -4.36 26.89
N ILE A 150 39.08 -3.43 25.96
CA ILE A 150 40.05 -2.35 26.14
C ILE A 150 39.56 -1.36 27.20
N GLY A 151 38.28 -0.99 27.14
CA GLY A 151 37.65 -0.06 28.09
C GLY A 151 37.70 -0.58 29.51
N LEU A 152 37.35 -1.86 29.74
CA LEU A 152 37.39 -2.45 31.07
C LEU A 152 38.81 -2.50 31.65
N ARG A 153 39.81 -2.83 30.82
CA ARG A 153 41.22 -2.85 31.25
C ARG A 153 41.72 -1.46 31.64
N PHE A 154 41.30 -0.43 30.90
CA PHE A 154 41.60 0.96 31.23
C PHE A 154 40.94 1.37 32.56
N ILE A 155 39.67 1.02 32.77
CA ILE A 155 38.95 1.29 34.02
C ILE A 155 39.65 0.62 35.21
N ILE A 156 40.03 -0.66 35.10
CA ILE A 156 40.72 -1.39 36.17
C ILE A 156 42.08 -0.73 36.50
N TRP A 157 42.84 -0.33 35.50
CA TRP A 157 44.09 0.41 35.71
C TRP A 157 43.85 1.72 36.48
N ASN A 158 42.85 2.49 36.07
CA ASN A 158 42.53 3.77 36.72
C ASN A 158 42.04 3.59 38.15
N ILE A 159 41.16 2.60 38.42
CA ILE A 159 40.66 2.31 39.77
C ILE A 159 41.80 1.87 40.69
N THR A 160 42.69 0.98 40.23
CA THR A 160 43.82 0.52 41.04
C THR A 160 44.85 1.62 41.28
N GLY A 161 45.11 2.48 40.29
CA GLY A 161 45.94 3.67 40.45
C GLY A 161 45.36 4.66 41.45
N LEU A 162 44.05 4.94 41.35
CA LEU A 162 43.33 5.82 42.28
C LEU A 162 43.35 5.26 43.70
N TYR A 163 43.09 3.96 43.88
CA TYR A 163 43.16 3.29 45.16
C TYR A 163 44.56 3.39 45.80
N ARG A 164 45.62 3.18 45.01
CA ARG A 164 47.02 3.34 45.47
C ARG A 164 47.31 4.79 45.90
N LEU A 165 46.87 5.78 45.12
CA LEU A 165 47.04 7.20 45.46
C LEU A 165 46.29 7.58 46.75
N MET A 166 45.06 7.09 46.93
CA MET A 166 44.29 7.31 48.16
C MET A 166 44.96 6.66 49.37
N LYS A 167 45.49 5.44 49.24
CA LYS A 167 46.20 4.75 50.32
C LYS A 167 47.48 5.49 50.74
N ILE A 168 48.27 5.99 49.80
CA ILE A 168 49.47 6.79 50.09
C ILE A 168 49.09 8.09 50.82
N ARG A 169 48.04 8.79 50.34
CA ARG A 169 47.55 10.01 50.99
C ARG A 169 47.01 9.78 52.40
N LEU A 170 46.35 8.64 52.67
CA LEU A 170 45.92 8.29 54.04
C LEU A 170 47.11 7.92 54.94
N GLY A 171 48.13 7.23 54.42
CA GLY A 171 49.35 6.89 55.16
C GLY A 171 50.18 8.11 55.56
N SER A 172 50.32 9.09 54.67
CA SER A 172 51.05 10.34 54.98
C SER A 172 50.35 11.20 56.04
N ARG A 173 49.03 11.13 56.18
CA ARG A 173 48.29 11.86 57.23
C ARG A 173 48.55 11.33 58.65
N HIS A 174 48.99 10.07 58.80
CA HIS A 174 49.34 9.50 60.11
C HIS A 174 50.77 9.84 60.58
N ILE A 175 51.67 10.23 59.67
CA ILE A 175 53.08 10.51 59.99
C ILE A 175 53.30 12.00 60.35
N THR A 176 52.41 12.89 59.92
CA THR A 176 52.49 14.34 60.22
C THR A 176 51.75 14.76 61.50
N ALA A 177 51.35 13.81 62.36
CA ALA A 177 50.54 14.06 63.56
C ALA A 177 51.26 13.68 64.87
N TYR A 178 52.59 13.56 64.86
CA TYR A 178 53.42 13.38 66.06
C TYR A 178 54.58 14.39 66.07
#